data_AF-A0A348VTR2-F1
#
_entry.id   AF-A0A348VTR2-F1
#
_cell.length_a   1.000
_cell.length_b   1.000
_cell.length_c   1.000
_cell.angle_alpha   90.00
_cell.angle_beta   90.00
_cell.angle_gamma   90.00
#
_symmetry.space_group_name_H-M   'P 1'
#
loop_
_entity.id
_entity.type
_entity.pdbx_description
1 polymer ?
#
loop_
_entity_poly.entity_id
_entity_poly.type
_entity_poly.pdbx_seq_one_letter_code
_entity_poly.pdbx_strand_id
1 'polypeptide(L)'
;MSLPVTFEQNVKERIKAIVGELVHEEVWEKVVRETIASFLRDDLPKLVKSELTEKYKSLISAELAKPEWKQIPWDHDTLTEWHPLPTEIPNSRQIECKSCDGTGKVITCEDCAGDGEVEYTYESLSGKTYDADLECPVCEGRGKINGNGERCEVCEGQGFTIENVPVKVLAIGLSISNHLLRRVRDLPGIMISVKGRVDDLPPVRFRFDGGDGLIMPMRDKVAFA
;
A
#
# COMPACT_ATOMS: atom_id res chain seq x y z
N MET A 1 -0.80 -16.99 -35.63
CA MET A 1 0.40 -16.94 -34.76
C MET A 1 -0.04 -17.27 -33.35
N SER A 2 0.43 -18.39 -32.82
CA SER A 2 0.26 -18.80 -31.42
C SER A 2 1.07 -17.87 -30.51
N LEU A 3 0.56 -17.58 -29.32
CA LEU A 3 1.29 -16.83 -28.31
C LEU A 3 2.49 -17.68 -27.82
N PRO A 4 3.63 -17.06 -27.50
CA PRO A 4 4.76 -17.78 -26.92
C PRO A 4 4.34 -18.41 -25.58
N VAL A 5 4.68 -19.68 -25.37
CA VAL A 5 4.28 -20.52 -24.23
C VAL A 5 4.57 -19.84 -22.87
N THR A 6 5.61 -19.01 -22.83
CA THR A 6 6.02 -18.21 -21.67
C THR A 6 5.01 -17.13 -21.29
N PHE A 7 4.32 -16.51 -22.25
CA PHE A 7 3.31 -15.49 -21.98
C PHE A 7 2.09 -16.09 -21.30
N GLU A 8 1.63 -17.24 -21.78
CA GLU A 8 0.46 -17.94 -21.22
C GLU A 8 0.75 -18.42 -19.80
N GLN A 9 1.96 -18.91 -19.53
CA GLN A 9 2.41 -19.29 -18.18
C GLN A 9 2.51 -18.09 -17.24
N ASN A 10 3.07 -16.97 -17.70
CA ASN A 10 3.21 -15.76 -16.87
C ASN A 10 1.86 -15.12 -16.51
N VAL A 11 0.88 -15.17 -17.41
CA VAL A 11 -0.49 -14.71 -17.13
C VAL A 11 -1.19 -15.66 -16.15
N LYS A 12 -1.00 -16.99 -16.29
CA LYS A 12 -1.52 -17.99 -15.35
C LYS A 12 -1.04 -17.75 -13.93
N GLU A 13 0.27 -17.59 -13.75
CA GLU A 13 0.87 -17.39 -12.42
C GLU A 13 0.43 -16.06 -11.78
N ARG A 14 0.27 -15.00 -12.56
CA ARG A 14 -0.24 -13.71 -12.06
C ARG A 14 -1.70 -13.76 -11.63
N ILE A 15 -2.56 -14.40 -12.42
CA ILE A 15 -3.97 -14.57 -12.05
C ILE A 15 -4.09 -15.47 -10.81
N LYS A 16 -3.24 -16.50 -10.71
CA LYS A 16 -3.15 -17.36 -9.54
C LYS A 16 -2.76 -16.61 -8.27
N ALA A 17 -1.79 -15.70 -8.36
CA ALA A 17 -1.37 -14.88 -7.22
C ALA A 17 -2.46 -13.91 -6.74
N ILE A 18 -3.28 -13.35 -7.65
CA ILE A 18 -4.29 -12.34 -7.29
C ILE A 18 -5.59 -12.98 -6.80
N VAL A 19 -6.06 -14.03 -7.49
CA VAL A 19 -7.37 -14.64 -7.20
C VAL A 19 -7.26 -15.74 -6.15
N GLY A 20 -6.07 -16.33 -5.96
CA GLY A 20 -5.82 -17.36 -4.95
C GLY A 20 -5.94 -16.85 -3.51
N GLU A 21 -5.72 -15.55 -3.27
CA GLU A 21 -5.96 -14.93 -1.95
C GLU A 21 -7.44 -14.72 -1.64
N LEU A 22 -8.31 -14.70 -2.66
CA LEU A 22 -9.75 -14.41 -2.53
C LEU A 22 -10.64 -15.66 -2.52
N VAL A 23 -10.08 -16.85 -2.77
CA VAL A 23 -10.85 -18.09 -2.98
C VAL A 23 -10.19 -19.24 -2.24
N HIS A 24 -10.95 -19.89 -1.35
CA HIS A 24 -10.51 -21.05 -0.57
C HIS A 24 -9.93 -22.18 -1.45
N GLU A 25 -8.84 -22.82 -1.01
CA GLU A 25 -7.99 -23.71 -1.82
C GLU A 25 -8.74 -24.89 -2.46
N GLU A 26 -9.80 -25.38 -1.82
CA GLU A 26 -10.67 -26.43 -2.36
C GLU A 26 -11.55 -25.99 -3.55
N VAL A 27 -11.92 -24.72 -3.61
CA VAL A 27 -12.71 -24.12 -4.71
C VAL A 27 -11.79 -23.74 -5.88
N TRP A 28 -10.54 -23.38 -5.57
CA TRP A 28 -9.49 -23.05 -6.51
C TRP A 28 -9.15 -24.21 -7.46
N GLU A 29 -8.95 -25.42 -6.93
CA GLU A 29 -8.56 -26.58 -7.74
C GLU A 29 -9.68 -27.07 -8.68
N LYS A 30 -10.95 -26.87 -8.32
CA LYS A 30 -12.09 -27.38 -9.10
C LYS A 30 -12.64 -26.39 -10.13
N VAL A 31 -12.95 -25.17 -9.70
CA VAL A 31 -13.67 -24.20 -10.54
C VAL A 31 -12.69 -23.31 -11.30
N VAL A 32 -11.64 -22.86 -10.62
CA VAL A 32 -10.70 -21.89 -11.17
C VAL A 32 -9.72 -22.56 -12.15
N ARG A 33 -9.17 -23.74 -11.84
CA ARG A 33 -8.29 -24.45 -12.80
C ARG A 33 -8.96 -24.73 -14.13
N GLU A 34 -10.19 -25.23 -14.15
CA GLU A 34 -10.89 -25.57 -15.39
C GLU A 34 -11.34 -24.32 -16.14
N THR A 35 -11.93 -23.35 -15.44
CA THR A 35 -12.51 -22.14 -16.04
C THR A 35 -11.45 -21.13 -16.48
N ILE A 36 -10.39 -20.93 -15.69
CA ILE A 36 -9.29 -20.05 -16.07
C ILE A 36 -8.43 -20.71 -17.14
N ALA A 37 -8.23 -22.03 -17.12
CA ALA A 37 -7.51 -22.69 -18.20
C ALA A 37 -8.29 -22.67 -19.52
N SER A 38 -9.62 -22.79 -19.52
CA SER A 38 -10.43 -22.62 -20.73
C SER A 38 -10.39 -21.16 -21.20
N PHE A 39 -10.63 -20.20 -20.31
CA PHE A 39 -10.56 -18.77 -20.64
C PHE A 39 -9.19 -18.38 -21.23
N LEU A 40 -8.09 -18.81 -20.63
CA LEU A 40 -6.74 -18.45 -21.09
C LEU A 40 -6.35 -19.12 -22.42
N ARG A 41 -6.84 -20.33 -22.69
CA ARG A 41 -6.59 -21.02 -23.96
C ARG A 41 -7.48 -20.51 -25.08
N ASP A 42 -8.76 -20.27 -24.80
CA ASP A 42 -9.77 -20.11 -25.85
C ASP A 42 -10.23 -18.67 -26.04
N ASP A 43 -10.36 -17.90 -24.96
CA ASP A 43 -11.05 -16.60 -25.00
C ASP A 43 -10.08 -15.41 -24.87
N LEU A 44 -9.05 -15.53 -24.03
CA LEU A 44 -8.01 -14.51 -23.88
C LEU A 44 -7.32 -14.20 -25.23
N PRO A 45 -6.91 -15.18 -26.05
CA PRO A 45 -6.28 -14.89 -27.34
C PRO A 45 -7.22 -14.20 -28.34
N LYS A 46 -8.55 -14.39 -28.19
CA LYS A 46 -9.56 -13.73 -29.03
C LYS A 46 -9.76 -12.28 -28.59
N LEU A 47 -9.92 -12.04 -27.28
CA LEU A 47 -10.00 -10.70 -26.67
C LEU A 47 -8.75 -9.85 -26.97
N VAL A 48 -7.57 -10.45 -26.83
CA VAL A 48 -6.27 -9.82 -27.12
C VAL A 48 -6.15 -9.46 -28.61
N LYS A 49 -6.72 -10.25 -29.53
CA LYS A 49 -6.69 -9.96 -30.97
C LYS A 49 -7.72 -8.93 -31.42
N SER A 50 -8.87 -8.85 -30.75
CA SER A 50 -9.96 -7.96 -31.16
C SER A 50 -9.79 -6.52 -30.68
N GLU A 51 -9.07 -6.27 -29.58
CA GLU A 51 -9.08 -4.93 -28.93
C GLU A 51 -7.72 -4.32 -28.60
N LEU A 52 -6.58 -4.94 -28.95
CA LEU A 52 -5.29 -4.35 -28.60
C LEU A 52 -4.93 -3.13 -29.47
N THR A 53 -5.21 -1.95 -28.92
CA THR A 53 -4.65 -0.67 -29.38
C THR A 53 -3.12 -0.67 -29.17
N GLU A 54 -2.37 0.03 -30.02
CA GLU A 54 -0.90 0.17 -29.90
C GLU A 54 -0.45 0.63 -28.50
N LYS A 55 -1.28 1.44 -27.82
CA LYS A 55 -1.11 1.89 -26.43
C LYS A 55 -1.01 0.73 -25.41
N TYR A 56 -1.78 -0.34 -25.59
CA TYR A 56 -1.75 -1.49 -24.67
C TYR A 56 -0.60 -2.43 -24.97
N LYS A 57 -0.20 -2.55 -26.25
CA LYS A 57 1.01 -3.30 -26.63
C LYS A 57 2.24 -2.73 -25.94
N SER A 58 2.41 -1.40 -25.94
CA SER A 58 3.55 -0.74 -25.29
C SER A 58 3.58 -0.97 -23.78
N LEU A 59 2.42 -0.94 -23.12
CA LEU A 59 2.32 -1.19 -21.68
C LEU A 59 2.65 -2.63 -21.32
N ILE A 60 2.14 -3.60 -22.09
CA ILE A 60 2.43 -5.02 -21.88
C ILE A 60 3.91 -5.30 -22.14
N SER A 61 4.50 -4.75 -23.20
CA SER A 61 5.93 -4.92 -23.47
C SER A 61 6.82 -4.27 -22.41
N ALA A 62 6.45 -3.09 -21.89
CA ALA A 62 7.17 -2.46 -20.79
C ALA A 62 7.07 -3.27 -19.50
N GLU A 63 5.91 -3.88 -19.24
CA GLU A 63 5.70 -4.76 -18.09
C GLU A 63 6.48 -6.08 -18.20
N LEU A 64 6.55 -6.66 -19.40
CA LEU A 64 7.32 -7.88 -19.69
C LEU A 64 8.83 -7.65 -19.76
N ALA A 65 9.27 -6.40 -19.99
CA ALA A 65 10.67 -6.01 -19.96
C ALA A 65 11.20 -5.78 -18.53
N LYS A 66 10.32 -5.77 -17.51
CA LYS A 66 10.74 -5.78 -16.12
C LYS A 66 11.53 -7.07 -15.85
N PRO A 67 12.61 -7.01 -15.06
CA PRO A 67 13.41 -8.20 -14.76
C PRO A 67 12.52 -9.29 -14.14
N GLU A 68 12.81 -10.55 -14.49
CA GLU A 68 12.11 -11.71 -13.92
C GLU A 68 12.09 -11.63 -12.39
N TRP A 69 10.91 -11.84 -11.81
CA TRP A 69 10.76 -12.07 -10.39
C TRP A 69 11.49 -13.36 -10.01
N LYS A 70 12.76 -13.25 -9.63
CA LYS A 70 13.42 -14.31 -8.88
C LYS A 70 12.92 -14.25 -7.45
N GLN A 71 11.99 -15.15 -7.10
CA GLN A 71 11.80 -15.50 -5.69
C GLN A 71 13.16 -15.95 -5.16
N ILE A 72 13.79 -15.10 -4.35
CA ILE A 72 14.92 -15.52 -3.53
C ILE A 72 14.33 -16.51 -2.51
N PRO A 73 14.88 -17.73 -2.36
CA PRO A 73 14.38 -18.69 -1.39
C PRO A 73 14.34 -18.04 0.00
N TRP A 74 13.17 -18.04 0.61
CA TRP A 74 12.94 -17.49 1.94
C TRP A 74 13.62 -18.39 2.97
N ASP A 75 14.80 -18.01 3.43
CA ASP A 75 15.42 -18.60 4.62
C ASP A 75 15.03 -17.76 5.84
N HIS A 76 14.04 -18.26 6.58
CA HIS A 76 13.43 -17.58 7.73
C HIS A 76 14.35 -17.48 8.95
N ASP A 77 15.54 -18.12 8.95
CA ASP A 77 16.32 -18.24 10.18
C ASP A 77 17.31 -17.10 10.44
N THR A 78 17.95 -16.47 9.45
CA THR A 78 18.94 -15.42 9.75
C THR A 78 19.41 -14.63 8.53
N LEU A 79 18.82 -13.47 8.26
CA LEU A 79 19.46 -12.48 7.39
C LEU A 79 20.48 -11.64 8.17
N THR A 80 21.47 -12.31 8.75
CA THR A 80 22.59 -11.63 9.44
C THR A 80 23.58 -10.99 8.46
N GLU A 81 23.40 -11.23 7.16
CA GLU A 81 24.26 -10.71 6.12
C GLU A 81 23.90 -9.27 5.74
N TRP A 82 24.88 -8.58 5.16
CA TRP A 82 24.71 -7.23 4.64
C TRP A 82 24.32 -7.31 3.17
N HIS A 83 23.20 -6.69 2.81
CA HIS A 83 22.69 -6.66 1.45
C HIS A 83 22.66 -5.21 0.92
N PRO A 84 22.89 -4.98 -0.39
CA PRO A 84 22.68 -3.66 -0.96
C PRO A 84 21.20 -3.27 -0.91
N LEU A 85 20.92 -1.97 -0.86
CA LEU A 85 19.55 -1.47 -0.94
C LEU A 85 18.91 -1.83 -2.31
N PRO A 86 17.62 -2.17 -2.37
CA PRO A 86 16.93 -2.35 -3.66
C PRO A 86 17.06 -1.12 -4.55
N THR A 87 17.43 -1.33 -5.81
CA THR A 87 17.60 -0.25 -6.81
C THR A 87 16.28 0.36 -7.26
N GLU A 88 15.17 -0.38 -7.15
CA GLU A 88 13.83 0.07 -7.53
C GLU A 88 13.03 0.46 -6.29
N ILE A 89 13.20 1.71 -5.86
CA ILE A 89 12.33 2.32 -4.85
C ILE A 89 11.22 3.09 -5.58
N PRO A 90 9.94 2.69 -5.47
CA PRO A 90 8.85 3.37 -6.17
C PRO A 90 8.80 4.84 -5.78
N ASN A 91 8.59 5.70 -6.77
CA ASN A 91 8.40 7.12 -6.52
C ASN A 91 7.12 7.32 -5.69
N SER A 92 7.25 8.13 -4.63
CA SER A 92 6.12 8.60 -3.87
C SER A 92 5.18 9.41 -4.77
N ARG A 93 3.88 9.14 -4.71
CA ARG A 93 2.88 9.86 -5.50
C ARG A 93 2.27 10.96 -4.65
N GLN A 94 2.04 12.12 -5.26
CA GLN A 94 1.17 13.13 -4.64
C GLN A 94 -0.26 12.64 -4.79
N ILE A 95 -0.95 12.50 -3.67
CA ILE A 95 -2.37 12.21 -3.61
C ILE A 95 -3.09 13.42 -3.04
N GLU A 96 -4.34 13.59 -3.42
CA GLU A 96 -5.18 14.63 -2.87
C GLU A 96 -5.30 14.47 -1.34
N CYS A 97 -5.16 15.57 -0.60
CA CYS A 97 -5.25 15.52 0.85
C CYS A 97 -6.69 15.23 1.27
N LYS A 98 -6.95 14.04 1.80
CA LYS A 98 -8.29 13.61 2.29
C LYS A 98 -8.85 14.46 3.44
N SER A 99 -8.00 15.23 4.12
CA SER A 99 -8.42 16.08 5.23
C SER A 99 -8.95 17.43 4.79
N CYS A 100 -8.62 17.87 3.57
CA CYS A 100 -9.10 19.14 3.02
C CYS A 100 -9.66 19.00 1.59
N ASP A 101 -9.82 17.78 1.11
CA ASP A 101 -10.20 17.41 -0.27
C ASP A 101 -9.53 18.31 -1.31
N GLY A 102 -8.19 18.35 -1.27
CA GLY A 102 -7.41 19.06 -2.28
C GLY A 102 -7.30 20.57 -2.10
N THR A 103 -8.13 21.18 -1.23
CA THR A 103 -8.21 22.64 -1.12
C THR A 103 -7.02 23.27 -0.39
N GLY A 104 -6.31 22.49 0.44
CA GLY A 104 -5.22 22.97 1.29
C GLY A 104 -5.68 23.82 2.47
N LYS A 105 -6.99 24.06 2.62
CA LYS A 105 -7.52 24.94 3.66
C LYS A 105 -8.72 24.31 4.34
N VAL A 106 -8.85 24.60 5.62
CA VAL A 106 -9.95 24.10 6.46
C VAL A 106 -10.47 25.25 7.31
N ILE A 107 -11.68 25.10 7.80
CA ILE A 107 -12.27 25.98 8.82
C ILE A 107 -12.65 25.11 10.01
N THR A 108 -12.54 25.68 11.21
CA THR A 108 -13.06 25.04 12.43
C THR A 108 -14.55 24.82 12.27
N CYS A 109 -15.02 23.63 12.66
CA CYS A 109 -16.45 23.33 12.65
C CYS A 109 -17.15 24.19 13.71
N GLU A 110 -18.11 25.01 13.29
CA GLU A 110 -18.84 25.89 14.21
C GLU A 110 -19.77 25.09 15.14
N ASP A 111 -20.30 23.95 14.69
CA ASP A 111 -21.27 23.14 15.44
C ASP A 111 -20.65 22.41 16.65
N CYS A 112 -19.36 22.06 16.59
CA CYS A 112 -18.63 21.46 17.71
C CYS A 112 -17.51 22.36 18.23
N ALA A 113 -17.43 23.62 17.77
CA ALA A 113 -16.36 24.57 18.10
C ALA A 113 -14.91 24.03 17.94
N GLY A 114 -14.71 22.98 17.14
CA GLY A 114 -13.41 22.33 16.96
C GLY A 114 -13.17 21.06 17.78
N ASP A 115 -14.04 20.72 18.73
CA ASP A 115 -13.88 19.55 19.60
C ASP A 115 -14.14 18.21 18.90
N GLY A 116 -14.90 18.24 17.80
CA GLY A 116 -15.25 17.02 17.05
C GLY A 116 -16.42 16.24 17.65
N GLU A 117 -16.84 16.56 18.86
CA GLU A 117 -17.98 15.96 19.55
C GLU A 117 -19.04 17.02 19.90
N VAL A 118 -20.30 16.60 20.00
CA VAL A 118 -21.43 17.44 20.42
C VAL A 118 -22.17 16.74 21.56
N GLU A 119 -22.50 17.50 22.60
CA GLU A 119 -23.26 17.00 23.75
C GLU A 119 -24.76 16.93 23.38
N TYR A 120 -25.35 15.75 23.55
CA TYR A 120 -26.78 15.52 23.33
C TYR A 120 -27.46 15.06 24.62
N THR A 121 -28.37 15.90 25.12
CA THR A 121 -29.21 15.59 26.27
C THR A 121 -30.53 14.96 25.81
N TYR A 122 -30.85 13.76 26.28
CA TYR A 122 -32.13 13.11 26.01
C TYR A 122 -32.80 12.57 27.26
N GLU A 123 -34.14 12.60 27.26
CA GLU A 123 -34.94 12.07 28.35
C GLU A 123 -35.44 10.66 27.99
N SER A 124 -35.16 9.70 28.87
CA SER A 124 -35.70 8.35 28.70
C SER A 124 -37.21 8.30 28.94
N LEU A 125 -37.85 7.24 28.45
CA LEU A 125 -39.25 6.91 28.75
C LEU A 125 -39.55 6.82 30.26
N SER A 126 -38.53 6.72 31.12
CA SER A 126 -38.62 6.68 32.58
C SER A 126 -38.45 8.05 33.26
N GLY A 127 -38.33 9.14 32.50
CA GLY A 127 -38.12 10.50 33.03
C GLY A 127 -36.71 10.75 33.57
N LYS A 128 -35.76 9.88 33.25
CA LYS A 128 -34.33 10.09 33.56
C LYS A 128 -33.66 10.77 32.38
N THR A 129 -32.96 11.85 32.65
CA THR A 129 -32.13 12.58 31.69
C THR A 129 -30.75 11.91 31.57
N TYR A 130 -30.27 11.79 30.35
CA TYR A 130 -28.94 11.30 30.03
C TYR A 130 -28.24 12.31 29.12
N ASP A 131 -26.99 12.60 29.42
CA ASP A 131 -26.09 13.38 28.57
C ASP A 131 -25.14 12.39 27.87
N ALA A 132 -25.00 12.53 26.56
CA ALA A 132 -24.12 11.71 25.75
C ALA A 132 -23.32 12.58 24.79
N ASP A 133 -22.00 12.42 24.82
CA ASP A 133 -21.10 12.99 23.81
C ASP A 133 -21.14 12.09 22.57
N LEU A 134 -21.55 12.68 21.45
CA LEU A 134 -21.61 11.99 20.16
C LEU A 134 -20.67 12.69 19.18
N GLU A 135 -20.10 11.93 18.25
CA GLU A 135 -19.34 12.51 17.15
C GLU A 135 -20.19 13.55 16.41
N CYS A 136 -19.61 14.72 16.17
CA CYS A 136 -20.28 15.82 15.49
C CYS A 136 -20.72 15.35 14.09
N PRO A 137 -22.01 15.42 13.75
CA PRO A 137 -22.52 14.90 12.48
C PRO A 137 -22.09 15.74 11.26
N VAL A 138 -21.61 16.96 11.49
CA VAL A 138 -21.22 17.89 10.43
C VAL A 138 -19.76 17.71 10.02
N CYS A 139 -18.86 17.51 10.99
CA CYS A 139 -17.45 17.26 10.70
C CYS A 139 -17.05 15.78 10.80
N GLU A 140 -17.97 14.90 11.18
CA GLU A 140 -17.74 13.46 11.36
C GLU A 140 -16.58 13.19 12.33
N GLY A 141 -16.62 13.83 13.51
CA GLY A 141 -15.55 13.67 14.51
C GLY A 141 -14.26 14.46 14.25
N ARG A 142 -14.12 15.12 13.09
CA ARG A 142 -12.84 15.76 12.70
C ARG A 142 -12.57 17.12 13.34
N GLY A 143 -13.58 17.79 13.89
CA GLY A 143 -13.50 19.17 14.42
C GLY A 143 -13.29 20.26 13.36
N LYS A 144 -13.00 19.89 12.11
CA LYS A 144 -12.72 20.81 10.99
C LYS A 144 -13.49 20.38 9.74
N ILE A 145 -13.88 21.36 8.93
CA ILE A 145 -14.55 21.17 7.64
C ILE A 145 -13.80 21.90 6.52
N ASN A 146 -14.01 21.48 5.28
CA ASN A 146 -13.34 22.11 4.14
C ASN A 146 -13.82 23.55 3.96
N GLY A 147 -12.89 24.48 3.79
CA GLY A 147 -13.22 25.90 3.65
C GLY A 147 -11.99 26.73 3.34
N ASN A 148 -12.17 28.03 3.09
CA ASN A 148 -11.07 28.93 2.72
C ASN A 148 -10.40 29.61 3.94
N GLY A 149 -10.30 28.89 5.05
CA GLY A 149 -9.82 29.41 6.33
C GLY A 149 -8.33 29.20 6.56
N GLU A 150 -8.03 28.55 7.68
CA GLU A 150 -6.68 28.21 8.10
C GLU A 150 -6.04 27.16 7.18
N ARG A 151 -4.70 27.08 7.23
CA ARG A 151 -3.97 26.06 6.48
C ARG A 151 -4.28 24.70 7.07
N CYS A 152 -4.56 23.74 6.19
CA CYS A 152 -4.71 22.35 6.60
C CYS A 152 -3.41 21.87 7.24
N GLU A 153 -3.47 21.39 8.49
CA GLU A 153 -2.30 20.92 9.25
C GLU A 153 -1.70 19.63 8.66
N VAL A 154 -2.52 18.81 8.00
CA VAL A 154 -2.09 17.51 7.44
C VAL A 154 -1.24 17.67 6.18
N CYS A 155 -1.55 18.66 5.33
CA CYS A 155 -0.79 18.96 4.11
C CYS A 155 -0.06 20.30 4.17
N GLU A 156 -0.06 20.97 5.32
CA GLU A 156 0.55 22.28 5.55
C GLU A 156 0.13 23.37 4.52
N GLY A 157 -1.08 23.26 3.96
CA GLY A 157 -1.56 24.18 2.93
C GLY A 157 -1.26 23.79 1.48
N GLN A 158 -0.67 22.62 1.24
CA GLN A 158 -0.30 22.17 -0.11
C GLN A 158 -1.49 21.59 -0.90
N GLY A 159 -2.53 21.11 -0.21
CA GLY A 159 -3.68 20.43 -0.85
C GLY A 159 -3.40 18.98 -1.28
N PHE A 160 -2.14 18.55 -1.26
CA PHE A 160 -1.75 17.17 -1.52
C PHE A 160 -0.93 16.62 -0.36
N THR A 161 -1.06 15.31 -0.11
CA THR A 161 -0.15 14.56 0.75
C THR A 161 0.70 13.64 -0.11
N ILE A 162 1.87 13.29 0.40
CA ILE A 162 2.76 12.34 -0.27
C ILE A 162 2.34 10.95 0.20
N GLU A 163 1.80 10.14 -0.72
CA GLU A 163 1.51 8.74 -0.46
C GLU A 163 2.84 7.99 -0.32
N ASN A 164 3.16 7.65 0.93
CA ASN A 164 4.27 6.77 1.25
C ASN A 164 3.84 5.33 1.01
N VAL A 165 3.97 4.86 -0.23
CA VAL A 165 3.81 3.44 -0.55
C VAL A 165 4.90 2.69 0.21
N PRO A 166 4.59 1.85 1.22
CA PRO A 166 5.61 1.11 1.94
C PRO A 166 6.38 0.24 0.95
N VAL A 167 7.70 0.23 1.10
CA VAL A 167 8.56 -0.61 0.27
C VAL A 167 8.78 -1.90 1.04
N LYS A 168 8.20 -2.99 0.54
CA LYS A 168 8.53 -4.32 1.03
C LYS A 168 9.92 -4.67 0.55
N VAL A 169 10.89 -4.70 1.47
CA VAL A 169 12.25 -5.07 1.12
C VAL A 169 12.29 -6.58 1.00
N LEU A 170 12.20 -7.08 -0.25
CA LEU A 170 12.07 -8.50 -0.57
C LEU A 170 13.17 -9.36 0.04
N ALA A 171 14.39 -8.82 0.12
CA ALA A 171 15.52 -9.52 0.73
C ALA A 171 15.34 -9.78 2.23
N ILE A 172 14.42 -9.08 2.91
CA ILE A 172 14.28 -9.01 4.37
C ILE A 172 12.86 -9.32 4.86
N GLY A 173 11.86 -9.27 3.97
CA GLY A 173 10.46 -9.53 4.31
C GLY A 173 9.76 -8.45 5.13
N LEU A 174 10.47 -7.36 5.48
CA LEU A 174 9.92 -6.23 6.23
C LEU A 174 9.48 -5.10 5.31
N SER A 175 8.38 -4.46 5.69
CA SER A 175 7.91 -3.24 5.07
C SER A 175 8.58 -2.03 5.72
N ILE A 176 9.23 -1.21 4.91
CA ILE A 176 9.94 -0.01 5.37
C ILE A 176 9.28 1.23 4.75
N SER A 177 9.20 2.30 5.54
CA SER A 177 8.73 3.60 5.04
C SER A 177 9.59 4.08 3.87
N ASN A 178 8.94 4.33 2.73
CA ASN A 178 9.59 4.86 1.53
C ASN A 178 10.29 6.20 1.79
N HIS A 179 9.67 7.07 2.60
CA HIS A 179 10.29 8.34 3.00
C HIS A 179 11.62 8.12 3.73
N LEU A 180 11.72 7.15 4.65
CA LEU A 180 12.98 6.85 5.35
C LEU A 180 14.02 6.25 4.41
N LEU A 181 13.61 5.30 3.55
CA LEU A 181 14.50 4.69 2.56
C LEU A 181 15.10 5.72 1.60
N ARG A 182 14.30 6.69 1.14
CA ARG A 182 14.79 7.77 0.27
C ARG A 182 15.85 8.64 0.93
N ARG A 183 15.82 8.83 2.25
CA ARG A 183 16.84 9.61 2.97
C ARG A 183 18.19 8.89 3.04
N VAL A 184 18.19 7.56 3.08
CA VAL A 184 19.43 6.76 3.22
C VAL A 184 19.93 6.19 1.90
N ARG A 185 19.11 6.21 0.83
CA ARG A 185 19.43 5.59 -0.46
C ARG A 185 20.69 6.13 -1.11
N ASP A 186 20.89 7.43 -1.02
CA ASP A 186 21.98 8.10 -1.74
C ASP A 186 23.28 8.12 -0.91
N LEU A 187 23.31 7.40 0.23
CA LEU A 187 24.52 7.25 1.04
C LEU A 187 25.52 6.31 0.35
N PRO A 188 26.82 6.68 0.30
CA PRO A 188 27.83 5.89 -0.38
C PRO A 188 28.09 4.57 0.38
N GLY A 189 28.10 3.46 -0.37
CA GLY A 189 28.32 2.14 0.22
C GLY A 189 27.17 1.62 1.09
N ILE A 190 25.94 2.13 0.91
CA ILE A 190 24.79 1.76 1.72
C ILE A 190 24.47 0.26 1.64
N MET A 191 24.44 -0.39 2.80
CA MET A 191 24.07 -1.78 2.98
C MET A 191 23.09 -1.91 4.14
N ILE A 192 22.17 -2.87 4.05
CA ILE A 192 21.13 -3.15 5.05
C ILE A 192 21.25 -4.57 5.59
N SER A 193 20.82 -4.80 6.82
CA SER A 193 20.84 -6.11 7.48
C SER A 193 19.73 -6.19 8.53
N VAL A 194 19.22 -7.40 8.80
CA VAL A 194 18.21 -7.62 9.83
C VAL A 194 18.59 -8.76 10.75
N LYS A 195 18.65 -8.44 12.04
CA LYS A 195 18.92 -9.42 13.07
C LYS A 195 17.66 -9.65 13.89
N GLY A 196 17.06 -10.82 13.74
CA GLY A 196 15.85 -11.23 14.46
C GLY A 196 14.82 -11.87 13.54
N ARG A 197 13.73 -12.36 14.13
CA ARG A 197 12.61 -12.91 13.37
C ARG A 197 11.79 -11.77 12.78
N VAL A 198 11.41 -11.89 11.51
CA VAL A 198 10.60 -10.88 10.80
C VAL A 198 9.29 -10.59 11.54
N ASP A 199 8.67 -11.61 12.14
CA ASP A 199 7.42 -11.50 12.92
C ASP A 199 7.54 -10.56 14.13
N ASP A 200 8.73 -10.43 14.71
CA ASP A 200 9.01 -9.54 15.84
C ASP A 200 9.22 -8.08 15.41
N LEU A 201 9.15 -7.80 14.10
CA LEU A 201 9.42 -6.49 13.49
C LEU A 201 10.73 -5.86 13.99
N PRO A 202 11.87 -6.57 13.90
CA PRO A 202 13.16 -6.09 14.39
C PRO A 202 13.60 -4.85 13.61
N PRO A 203 14.36 -3.95 14.25
CA PRO A 203 14.91 -2.78 13.56
C PRO A 203 15.83 -3.22 12.41
N VAL A 204 15.66 -2.58 11.26
CA VAL A 204 16.54 -2.77 10.10
C VAL A 204 17.81 -1.97 10.32
N ARG A 205 18.94 -2.66 10.33
CA ARG A 205 20.26 -2.02 10.44
C ARG A 205 20.71 -1.56 9.06
N PHE A 206 21.36 -0.42 8.98
CA PHE A 206 22.07 -0.01 7.78
C PHE A 206 23.46 0.51 8.12
N ARG A 207 24.39 0.38 7.18
CA ARG A 207 25.75 0.95 7.25
C ARG A 207 26.11 1.59 5.92
N PHE A 208 27.00 2.56 5.96
CA PHE A 208 27.51 3.29 4.81
C PHE A 208 28.92 3.79 5.15
N ASP A 209 29.64 4.39 4.20
CA ASP A 209 31.04 4.77 4.40
C ASP A 209 31.25 5.77 5.56
N GLY A 210 30.20 6.50 5.95
CA GLY A 210 30.22 7.50 7.02
C GLY A 210 29.62 7.06 8.36
N GLY A 211 29.13 5.82 8.50
CA GLY A 211 28.58 5.32 9.76
C GLY A 211 27.51 4.25 9.63
N ASP A 212 26.75 4.04 10.70
CA ASP A 212 25.68 3.06 10.80
C ASP A 212 24.43 3.66 11.47
N GLY A 213 23.28 3.00 11.25
CA GLY A 213 22.00 3.44 11.78
C GLY A 213 20.94 2.35 11.77
N LEU A 214 19.77 2.72 12.29
CA LEU A 214 18.60 1.85 12.41
C LEU A 214 17.38 2.49 11.76
N ILE A 215 16.59 1.69 11.08
CA ILE A 215 15.28 2.05 10.53
C ILE A 215 14.25 1.11 11.15
N MET A 216 13.23 1.69 11.79
CA MET A 216 12.12 0.91 12.29
C MET A 216 11.24 0.44 11.12
N PRO A 217 10.94 -0.86 11.01
CA PRO A 217 9.97 -1.34 10.03
C PRO A 217 8.58 -0.79 10.36
N MET A 218 7.76 -0.65 9.33
CA MET A 218 6.35 -0.34 9.49
C MET A 218 5.64 -1.60 9.98
N ARG A 219 4.72 -1.42 10.92
CA ARG A 219 3.71 -2.43 11.22
C ARG A 219 2.80 -2.47 10.00
N ASP A 220 2.93 -3.49 9.17
CA ASP A 220 1.98 -3.71 8.10
C ASP A 220 0.59 -3.83 8.74
N LYS A 221 -0.31 -2.88 8.42
CA LYS A 221 -1.75 -3.09 8.57
C LYS A 221 -2.27 -3.95 7.40
N VAL A 222 -1.50 -4.96 6.98
CA VAL A 222 -1.99 -5.94 6.02
C VAL A 222 -2.72 -6.96 6.84
N ALA A 223 -4.04 -6.98 6.65
CA ALA A 223 -5.01 -7.75 7.38
C ALA A 223 -4.58 -9.22 7.58
N PHE A 224 -4.35 -9.59 8.83
CA PHE A 224 -4.78 -10.90 9.29
C PHE A 224 -6.28 -10.77 9.57
N ALA A 225 -7.10 -10.96 8.53
CA ALA A 225 -8.55 -11.16 8.63
C ALA A 225 -8.96 -12.13 7.53
#